data_AF-A0A7Z7HVP9-F1
#
_entry.id   AF-A0A7Z7HVP9-F1
#
_cell.length_a   1.000
_cell.length_b   1.000
_cell.length_c   1.000
_cell.angle_alpha   90.00
_cell.angle_beta   90.00
_cell.angle_gamma   90.00
#
_symmetry.space_group_name_H-M   'P 1'
#
loop_
_entity.id
_entity.type
_entity.pdbx_description
1 polymer ?
#
loop_
_entity_poly.entity_id
_entity_poly.type
_entity_poly.pdbx_seq_one_letter_code
_entity_poly.pdbx_strand_id
1 'polypeptide(L)' 'MTFVSHTVETGLTQLTEALLANQKHHAETVVCAQGKFYRAEVHLEPLDAETLADHLGD' A
#
# COMPACT_ATOMS: atom_id res chain seq x y z
N MET A 1 20.51 -5.78 1.17
CA MET A 1 20.11 -5.11 -0.09
C MET A 1 18.73 -5.64 -0.44
N THR A 2 17.68 -4.93 -0.04
CA THR A 2 16.31 -5.40 -0.27
C THR A 2 15.91 -4.95 -1.67
N PHE A 3 16.03 -5.85 -2.65
CA PHE A 3 15.46 -5.65 -3.98
C PHE A 3 13.94 -5.73 -3.85
N VAL A 4 13.32 -4.61 -3.47
CA VAL A 4 11.90 -4.41 -3.78
C VAL A 4 11.88 -4.25 -5.29
N SER A 5 11.43 -5.29 -5.99
CA SER A 5 11.30 -5.22 -7.45
C SER A 5 10.47 -3.99 -7.80
N HIS A 6 10.93 -3.16 -8.74
CA HIS A 6 10.20 -1.97 -9.23
C HIS A 6 8.74 -2.27 -9.62
N THR A 7 8.47 -3.54 -9.95
CA THR A 7 7.12 -4.08 -10.20
C THR A 7 6.20 -4.03 -8.98
N VAL A 8 6.73 -4.25 -7.77
CA VAL A 8 5.99 -4.15 -6.51
C VAL A 8 5.66 -2.70 -6.19
N GLU A 9 6.63 -1.79 -6.33
CA GLU A 9 6.39 -0.34 -6.12
C GLU A 9 5.31 0.17 -7.08
N THR A 10 5.43 -0.15 -8.37
CA THR A 10 4.44 0.23 -9.38
C THR A 10 3.07 -0.38 -9.10
N GLY A 11 3.02 -1.65 -8.67
CA GLY A 11 1.78 -2.34 -8.32
C GLY A 11 1.08 -1.71 -7.10
N LEU A 12 1.84 -1.34 -6.08
CA LEU A 12 1.31 -0.68 -4.88
C LEU A 12 0.79 0.73 -5.20
N THR A 13 1.51 1.50 -6.04
CA THR A 13 1.05 2.82 -6.48
C THR A 13 -0.27 2.70 -7.24
N GLN A 14 -0.37 1.81 -8.23
CA GLN A 14 -1.60 1.62 -9.00
C GLN A 14 -2.77 1.14 -8.13
N LEU A 15 -2.50 0.26 -7.15
CA LEU A 15 -3.52 -0.20 -6.22
C LEU A 15 -4.02 0.95 -5.33
N THR A 16 -3.11 1.81 -4.88
CA THR A 16 -3.41 2.99 -4.06
C THR A 16 -4.22 4.03 -4.85
N GLU A 17 -3.84 4.30 -6.11
CA GLU A 17 -4.60 5.18 -6.99
C GLU A 17 -6.02 4.65 -7.24
N ALA A 18 -6.16 3.35 -7.48
CA ALA A 18 -7.46 2.71 -7.65
C ALA A 18 -8.32 2.79 -6.39
N LEU A 19 -7.72 2.69 -5.20
CA LEU A 19 -8.41 2.85 -3.93
C LEU A 19 -8.95 4.26 -3.74
N LEU A 20 -8.10 5.27 -3.97
CA LEU A 20 -8.47 6.68 -3.89
C LEU A 20 -9.58 7.04 -4.89
N ALA A 21 -9.45 6.59 -6.15
CA ALA A 21 -10.44 6.86 -7.20
C ALA A 21 -11.82 6.26 -6.89
N ASN A 22 -11.85 5.11 -6.19
CA ASN A 22 -13.09 4.42 -5.83
C ASN A 22 -13.58 4.76 -4.41
N GLN A 23 -12.94 5.69 -3.70
CA GLN A 23 -13.22 6.02 -2.29
C GLN A 23 -13.26 4.77 -1.40
N LYS A 24 -12.37 3.80 -1.69
CA LYS A 24 -12.24 2.58 -0.89
C LYS A 24 -11.05 2.71 0.03
N HIS A 25 -11.23 2.24 1.26
CA HIS A 25 -10.19 2.26 2.29
C HIS A 25 -9.39 0.95 2.37
N HIS A 26 -9.73 -0.05 1.55
CA HIS A 26 -9.09 -1.37 1.58
C HIS A 26 -9.13 -2.04 0.22
N ALA A 27 -7.99 -2.61 -0.19
CA ALA A 27 -7.89 -3.54 -1.31
C ALA A 27 -6.95 -4.70 -0.94
N GLU A 28 -7.27 -5.87 -1.48
CA GLU A 28 -6.45 -7.07 -1.37
C GLU A 28 -6.09 -7.61 -2.75
N THR A 29 -4.91 -8.22 -2.84
CA THR A 29 -4.45 -8.97 -4.01
C THR A 29 -3.65 -10.20 -3.56
N VAL A 30 -3.38 -11.12 -4.49
CA VAL A 30 -2.56 -12.31 -4.24
C VAL A 30 -1.22 -12.16 -4.90
N VAL A 31 -0.15 -12.38 -4.14
CA VAL A 31 1.24 -12.35 -4.63
C VAL A 31 1.89 -13.71 -4.47
N CYS A 32 2.69 -14.13 -5.46
CA CYS A 32 3.51 -15.33 -5.37
C CYS A 32 4.95 -14.93 -5.08
N ALA A 33 5.50 -15.41 -3.97
CA ALA A 33 6.90 -15.19 -3.60
C ALA A 33 7.50 -16.47 -3.02
N GLN A 34 8.70 -16.83 -3.48
CA GLN A 34 9.43 -18.01 -2.99
C GLN A 34 8.59 -19.32 -3.05
N GLY A 35 7.80 -19.48 -4.11
CA GLY A 35 6.96 -20.67 -4.32
C GLY A 35 5.72 -20.75 -3.42
N LYS A 36 5.38 -19.68 -2.70
CA LYS A 36 4.19 -19.58 -1.85
C LYS A 36 3.32 -18.41 -2.30
N PHE A 37 2.01 -18.57 -2.13
CA PHE A 37 1.03 -17.50 -2.35
C PHE A 37 0.73 -16.80 -1.04
N TYR A 38 0.71 -15.47 -1.08
CA TYR A 38 0.38 -14.60 0.04
C TYR A 38 -0.76 -13.69 -0.38
N ARG A 39 -1.61 -13.34 0.60
CA ARG A 39 -2.50 -12.20 0.47
C ARG A 39 -1.71 -10.94 0.82
N ALA A 40 -1.74 -9.96 -0.07
CA ALA A 40 -1.20 -8.63 0.17
C ALA A 40 -2.37 -7.66 0.27
N GLU A 41 -2.34 -6.78 1.27
CA GLU A 41 -3.41 -5.85 1.57
C GLU A 41 -2.86 -4.42 1.61
N VAL A 42 -3.64 -3.46 1.12
CA VAL A 42 -3.38 -2.03 1.25
C VAL A 42 -4.58 -1.40 1.91
N HIS A 43 -4.32 -0.63 2.97
CA HIS A 43 -5.32 0.10 3.74
C HIS A 43 -5.03 1.60 3.65
N LEU A 44 -6.08 2.40 3.43
CA LEU A 44 -6.03 3.85 3.51
C LEU A 44 -6.75 4.30 4.77
N GLU A 45 -5.97 4.66 5.78
CA GLU A 45 -6.49 5.20 7.03
C GLU A 45 -6.46 6.74 6.95
N PRO A 46 -7.60 7.41 7.18
CA PRO A 46 -7.62 8.86 7.23
C PRO A 46 -6.83 9.33 8.46
N LEU A 47 -5.92 10.27 8.22
CA LEU A 47 -5.17 10.94 9.28
C LEU A 47 -5.80 12.32 9.53
N ASP A 48 -5.95 12.68 10.80
CA ASP A 48 -6.22 14.06 11.18
C ASP A 48 -4.92 14.89 11.20
N ALA A 49 -5.07 16.21 11.36
CA ALA A 49 -3.95 17.14 11.28
C ALA A 49 -2.92 16.94 12.41
N GLU A 50 -3.37 16.51 13.60
CA GLU A 50 -2.50 16.22 14.74
C GLU A 50 -1.68 14.95 14.47
N THR A 51 -2.31 13.88 13.98
CA THR A 51 -1.63 12.64 13.63
C THR A 51 -0.69 12.82 12.43
N LEU A 52 -1.05 13.69 11.47
CA LEU A 52 -0.17 14.02 10.35
C LEU A 52 1.10 14.74 10.81
N ALA A 53 1.00 15.63 11.81
CA ALA A 53 2.15 16.34 12.36
C ALA A 53 3.14 15.37 13.03
N ASP A 54 2.64 14.33 13.70
CA ASP A 54 3.47 13.27 14.29
C ASP A 54 4.21 12.43 13.23
N HIS A 55 3.62 12.26 12.05
CA HIS A 55 4.25 11.53 10.94
C HIS A 55 5.29 12.35 10.14
N LEU A 56 5.21 13.69 10.19
CA LEU A 56 6.12 14.60 9.47
C LEU A 56 7.27 15.12 10.36
N GLY A 57 7.30 14.73 11.63
CA GLY A 57 8.18 15.26 12.66
C GLY A 57 9.63 14.74 12.72
N ASP A 58 10.10 13.97 11.73
CA ASP A 58 11.50 13.51 11.62
C ASP A 58 12.10 13.84 10.24
#